data_AF-A0AAV3EF90-F1
#
_entry.id   AF-A0AAV3EF90-F1
#
_cell.length_a   1.000
_cell.length_b   1.000
_cell.length_c   1.000
_cell.angle_alpha   90.00
_cell.angle_beta   90.00
_cell.angle_gamma   90.00
#
_symmetry.space_group_name_H-M   'P 1'
#
loop_
_entity.id
_entity.type
_entity.pdbx_description
1 polymer ?
#
loop_
_entity_poly.entity_id
_entity_poly.type
_entity_poly.pdbx_seq_one_letter_code
_entity_poly.pdbx_strand_id
1 'polypeptide(L)'
;MLKNLRSFLVFKHQDFFEKKKLFFLNAKEIEGGAVKVTLLILEDKTDYKNSNNNLGEQIVITVANKSLADFEKFESLRTECKIVNVVKATIFGEYQNQLSIHADVIAANAEGDKK
;
A
#
# COMPACT_ATOMS: atom_id res chain seq x y z
N MET A 1 -11.15 7.61 -3.10
CA MET A 1 -11.57 6.39 -2.38
C MET A 1 -11.34 5.13 -3.24
N LEU A 2 -10.96 3.99 -2.65
CA LEU A 2 -10.70 2.73 -3.35
C LEU A 2 -12.00 2.03 -3.82
N LYS A 3 -12.53 2.45 -4.97
CA LYS A 3 -13.86 2.06 -5.46
C LYS A 3 -14.00 0.58 -5.84
N ASN A 4 -12.89 -0.10 -6.13
CA ASN A 4 -12.92 -1.47 -6.66
C ASN A 4 -12.56 -2.58 -5.66
N LEU A 5 -12.38 -2.27 -4.38
CA LEU A 5 -12.12 -3.28 -3.34
C LEU A 5 -13.19 -4.38 -3.28
N ARG A 6 -14.45 -4.02 -3.54
CA ARG A 6 -15.59 -4.96 -3.60
C ARG A 6 -15.47 -6.03 -4.69
N SER A 7 -14.64 -5.83 -5.71
CA SER A 7 -14.43 -6.83 -6.77
C SER A 7 -13.66 -8.06 -6.28
N PHE A 8 -13.06 -7.99 -5.09
CA PHE A 8 -12.36 -9.10 -4.45
C PHE A 8 -13.29 -9.75 -3.42
N LEU A 9 -14.12 -10.72 -3.86
CA LEU A 9 -15.06 -11.49 -3.01
C LEU A 9 -14.40 -12.15 -1.79
N VAL A 10 -13.11 -12.46 -1.91
CA VAL A 10 -12.17 -12.72 -0.81
C VAL A 10 -10.98 -11.82 -1.10
N PHE A 11 -10.65 -10.88 -0.20
CA PHE A 11 -9.54 -9.95 -0.44
C PHE A 11 -8.20 -10.70 -0.45
N LYS A 12 -7.79 -11.14 -1.64
CA LYS A 12 -6.46 -11.62 -1.93
C LYS A 12 -5.58 -10.42 -2.18
N HIS A 13 -4.90 -9.97 -1.13
CA HIS A 13 -4.02 -8.80 -1.17
C HIS A 13 -2.98 -8.88 -2.29
N GLN A 14 -2.45 -10.07 -2.60
CA GLN A 14 -1.55 -10.29 -3.73
C GLN A 14 -2.17 -9.86 -5.06
N ASP A 15 -3.35 -10.40 -5.40
CA ASP A 15 -4.06 -10.05 -6.64
C ASP A 15 -4.35 -8.55 -6.76
N PHE A 16 -4.62 -7.89 -5.62
CA PHE A 16 -4.86 -6.45 -5.60
C PHE A 16 -3.58 -5.65 -5.89
N PHE A 17 -2.44 -6.01 -5.29
CA PHE A 17 -1.21 -5.22 -5.40
C PHE A 17 -0.34 -5.57 -6.61
N GLU A 18 -0.44 -6.78 -7.16
CA GLU A 18 0.43 -7.30 -8.24
C GLU A 18 0.52 -6.35 -9.45
N LYS A 19 -0.60 -5.75 -9.85
CA LYS A 19 -0.69 -4.89 -11.03
C LYS A 19 -0.63 -3.39 -10.70
N LYS A 20 -0.12 -3.04 -9.51
CA LYS A 20 -0.04 -1.65 -9.05
C LYS A 20 1.40 -1.25 -8.76
N LYS A 21 1.71 0.01 -9.07
CA LYS A 21 2.92 0.66 -8.55
C LYS A 21 2.52 1.61 -7.45
N LEU A 22 3.09 1.34 -6.28
CA LEU A 22 2.86 2.10 -5.07
C LEU A 22 4.08 2.99 -4.83
N PHE A 23 3.85 4.26 -4.52
CA PHE A 23 4.93 5.19 -4.21
C PHE A 23 4.75 5.75 -2.81
N PHE A 24 5.85 5.90 -2.10
CA PHE A 24 5.85 6.52 -0.78
C PHE A 24 5.27 7.94 -0.84
N LEU A 25 4.43 8.29 0.13
CA LEU A 25 4.00 9.68 0.34
C LEU A 25 4.55 10.24 1.64
N ASN A 26 4.30 9.54 2.74
CA ASN A 26 4.75 9.93 4.08
C ASN A 26 4.70 8.73 5.04
N ALA A 27 5.37 8.88 6.17
CA ALA A 27 5.28 8.01 7.32
C ALA A 27 4.93 8.85 8.56
N LYS A 28 4.12 8.29 9.45
CA LYS A 28 3.77 8.90 10.74
C LYS A 28 3.84 7.85 11.83
N GLU A 29 4.55 8.14 12.91
CA GLU A 29 4.51 7.32 14.11
C GLU A 29 3.10 7.33 14.71
N ILE A 30 2.71 6.17 15.24
CA ILE A 30 1.49 6.00 16.02
C ILE A 30 1.85 5.34 17.35
N GLU A 31 0.95 5.44 18.32
CA GLU A 31 1.11 4.80 19.62
C GLU A 31 1.33 3.28 19.47
N GLY A 32 2.14 2.70 20.38
CA GLY A 32 2.41 1.27 20.41
C GLY A 32 3.58 0.80 19.53
N GLY A 33 4.50 1.70 19.15
CA GLY A 33 5.73 1.31 18.44
C GLY A 33 5.49 0.90 16.98
N ALA A 34 4.54 1.56 16.32
CA ALA A 34 4.19 1.30 14.93
C ALA A 34 4.20 2.60 14.12
N VAL A 35 4.29 2.45 12.80
CA VAL A 35 4.29 3.56 11.83
C VAL A 35 3.15 3.35 10.84
N LYS A 36 2.38 4.40 10.59
CA LYS A 36 1.47 4.48 9.45
C LYS A 36 2.23 5.00 8.24
N VAL A 37 2.44 4.14 7.26
CA VAL A 37 3.03 4.49 5.96
C VAL A 37 1.91 4.72 4.96
N THR A 38 1.88 5.91 4.37
CA THR A 38 0.94 6.26 3.31
C THR A 38 1.61 6.06 1.96
N LEU A 39 0.97 5.25 1.11
CA LEU A 39 1.40 4.98 -0.26
C LEU A 39 0.37 5.52 -1.25
N LEU A 40 0.83 5.96 -2.43
CA LEU A 40 -0.01 6.40 -3.54
C LEU A 40 0.06 5.40 -4.69
N ILE A 41 -1.09 5.07 -5.27
CA ILE A 41 -1.16 4.29 -6.50
C ILE A 41 -0.87 5.20 -7.69
N LEU A 42 0.29 5.06 -8.33
CA LEU A 42 0.66 5.78 -9.56
C LEU A 42 0.50 4.95 -10.84
N GLU A 43 0.29 3.64 -10.69
CA GLU A 43 -0.04 2.75 -11.81
C GLU A 43 -1.06 1.73 -11.29
N ASP A 44 -2.15 1.49 -12.02
CA ASP A 44 -3.10 0.40 -11.77
C ASP A 44 -3.51 -0.24 -13.10
N LYS A 45 -2.91 -1.39 -13.40
CA LYS A 45 -3.17 -2.17 -14.63
C LYS A 45 -4.19 -3.29 -14.42
N THR A 46 -4.94 -3.24 -13.34
CA THR A 46 -5.96 -4.25 -13.03
C THR A 46 -7.18 -4.03 -13.91
N ASP A 47 -7.64 -5.09 -14.59
CA ASP A 47 -8.91 -5.05 -15.32
C ASP A 47 -10.06 -5.37 -14.36
N TYR A 48 -10.76 -4.33 -13.90
CA TYR A 48 -11.93 -4.46 -13.03
C TYR A 48 -13.24 -4.71 -13.78
N LYS A 49 -13.21 -4.88 -15.11
CA LYS A 49 -14.39 -5.01 -15.97
C LYS A 49 -15.38 -3.84 -15.80
N ASN A 50 -14.86 -2.66 -15.47
CA ASN A 50 -15.60 -1.42 -15.35
C ASN A 50 -14.71 -0.22 -15.73
N SER A 51 -15.29 0.98 -15.84
CA SER A 51 -14.58 2.19 -16.29
C SER A 51 -13.70 2.86 -15.23
N ASN A 52 -13.67 2.35 -13.99
CA ASN A 52 -12.92 2.93 -12.88
C ASN A 52 -11.67 2.11 -12.56
N ASN A 53 -10.59 2.78 -12.15
CA ASN A 53 -9.41 2.17 -11.53
C ASN A 53 -9.13 2.87 -10.17
N ASN A 54 -8.06 2.45 -9.48
CA ASN A 54 -7.63 3.10 -8.23
C ASN A 54 -6.43 4.04 -8.43
N LEU A 55 -6.21 4.55 -9.64
CA LEU A 55 -5.12 5.49 -9.89
C LEU A 55 -5.33 6.78 -9.07
N GLY A 56 -4.27 7.26 -8.42
CA GLY A 56 -4.32 8.45 -7.57
C GLY A 56 -4.88 8.19 -6.17
N GLU A 57 -5.25 6.95 -5.84
CA GLU A 57 -5.75 6.60 -4.52
C GLU A 57 -4.62 6.33 -3.53
N GLN A 58 -4.87 6.67 -2.26
CA GLN A 58 -3.94 6.42 -1.17
C GLN A 58 -4.28 5.12 -0.43
N ILE A 59 -3.25 4.43 0.02
CA ILE A 59 -3.33 3.25 0.87
C ILE A 59 -2.51 3.52 2.13
N VAL A 60 -3.09 3.26 3.29
CA VAL A 60 -2.42 3.42 4.58
C VAL A 60 -2.06 2.04 5.13
N ILE A 61 -0.78 1.81 5.37
CA ILE A 61 -0.23 0.55 5.90
C ILE A 61 0.25 0.79 7.32
N THR A 62 -0.14 -0.08 8.25
CA THR A 62 0.39 -0.10 9.61
C THR A 62 1.57 -1.07 9.67
N VAL A 63 2.75 -0.53 9.94
CA VAL A 63 4.01 -1.28 10.05
C VAL A 63 4.39 -1.36 11.53
N ALA A 64 4.43 -2.56 12.10
CA ALA A 64 4.76 -2.77 13.50
C ALA A 64 6.27 -2.84 13.73
N ASN A 65 6.73 -2.50 14.94
CA ASN A 65 8.13 -2.59 15.35
C ASN A 65 9.10 -1.79 14.44
N LYS A 66 8.63 -0.64 13.96
CA LYS A 66 9.36 0.28 13.07
C LYS A 66 9.24 1.70 13.57
N SER A 67 10.17 2.55 13.14
CA SER A 67 10.24 3.98 13.48
C SER A 67 10.30 4.83 12.21
N LEU A 68 10.20 6.15 12.34
CA LEU A 68 10.39 7.03 11.17
C LEU A 68 11.79 6.91 10.54
N ALA A 69 12.80 6.54 11.33
CA ALA A 69 14.18 6.37 10.84
C ALA A 69 14.28 5.25 9.79
N ASP A 70 13.46 4.19 9.90
CA ASP A 70 13.41 3.11 8.91
C ASP A 70 12.95 3.58 7.52
N PHE A 71 12.29 4.75 7.45
CA PHE A 71 11.77 5.34 6.22
C PHE A 71 12.48 6.64 5.82
N GLU A 72 13.60 7.01 6.47
CA GLU A 72 14.29 8.29 6.22
C GLU A 72 14.76 8.47 4.76
N LYS A 73 15.06 7.36 4.09
CA LYS A 73 15.52 7.32 2.69
C LYS A 73 14.37 7.24 1.67
N PHE A 74 13.13 7.16 2.14
CA PHE A 74 11.96 7.10 1.27
C PHE A 74 11.57 8.51 0.86
N GLU A 75 11.74 8.82 -0.42
CA GLU A 75 11.38 10.09 -1.01
C GLU A 75 9.93 10.07 -1.51
N SER A 76 9.15 11.07 -1.09
CA SER A 76 7.75 11.23 -1.49
C SER A 76 7.62 11.28 -3.02
N LEU A 77 6.68 10.50 -3.57
CA LEU A 77 6.41 10.35 -5.00
C LEU A 77 7.59 9.81 -5.85
N ARG A 78 8.68 9.38 -5.22
CA ARG A 78 9.89 8.91 -5.92
C ARG A 78 10.28 7.49 -5.55
N THR A 79 10.18 7.13 -4.28
CA THR A 79 10.47 5.77 -3.83
C THR A 79 9.28 4.87 -4.14
N GLU A 80 9.44 4.00 -5.13
CA GLU A 80 8.52 2.89 -5.37
C GLU A 80 8.59 1.92 -4.18
N CYS A 81 7.44 1.42 -3.73
CA CYS A 81 7.31 0.58 -2.55
C CYS A 81 6.61 -0.74 -2.90
N LYS A 82 7.01 -1.80 -2.18
CA LYS A 82 6.31 -3.08 -2.15
C LYS A 82 5.79 -3.34 -0.74
N ILE A 83 4.60 -3.92 -0.68
CA ILE A 83 4.01 -4.41 0.56
C ILE A 83 4.37 -5.90 0.69
N VAL A 84 5.00 -6.26 1.79
CA VAL A 84 5.45 -7.64 2.07
C VAL A 84 4.99 -8.08 3.47
N ASN A 85 5.08 -9.38 3.77
CA ASN A 85 4.73 -9.94 5.08
C ASN A 85 3.35 -9.47 5.59
N VAL A 86 2.31 -9.58 4.76
CA VAL A 86 0.96 -9.14 5.13
C VAL A 86 0.43 -10.01 6.28
N VAL A 87 0.28 -9.41 7.45
CA VAL A 87 -0.25 -10.06 8.66
C VAL A 87 -1.77 -10.04 8.64
N LYS A 88 -2.36 -8.89 8.27
CA LYS A 88 -3.80 -8.70 8.25
C LYS A 88 -4.19 -7.70 7.17
N ALA A 89 -5.24 -8.01 6.43
CA ALA A 89 -5.89 -7.08 5.53
C ALA A 89 -7.40 -7.14 5.76
N THR A 90 -8.03 -6.00 6.01
CA THR A 90 -9.47 -5.93 6.30
C THR A 90 -10.07 -4.81 5.48
N ILE A 91 -11.06 -5.17 4.67
CA ILE A 91 -11.92 -4.19 4.01
C ILE A 91 -13.01 -3.79 5.00
N PHE A 92 -13.25 -2.50 5.15
CA PHE A 92 -14.23 -1.96 6.08
C PHE A 92 -14.92 -0.71 5.51
N GLY A 93 -15.82 -0.15 6.31
CA GLY A 93 -16.70 0.95 5.92
C GLY A 93 -17.98 0.45 5.25
N GLU A 94 -19.04 1.25 5.34
CA GLU A 94 -20.37 0.95 4.78
C GLU A 94 -20.30 0.64 3.27
N TYR A 95 -19.44 1.38 2.56
CA TYR A 95 -19.19 1.19 1.14
C TYR A 95 -18.10 0.16 0.83
N GLN A 96 -17.51 -0.51 1.83
CA GLN A 96 -16.40 -1.47 1.68
C GLN A 96 -15.28 -0.95 0.77
N ASN A 97 -14.97 0.34 0.89
CA ASN A 97 -14.01 1.07 0.08
C ASN A 97 -12.81 1.56 0.90
N GLN A 98 -12.72 1.12 2.17
CA GLN A 98 -11.62 1.42 3.06
C GLN A 98 -10.85 0.13 3.32
N LEU A 99 -9.53 0.25 3.32
CA LEU A 99 -8.62 -0.88 3.48
C LEU A 99 -7.70 -0.60 4.67
N SER A 100 -7.73 -1.50 5.65
CA SER A 100 -6.79 -1.52 6.76
C SER A 100 -5.83 -2.68 6.52
N ILE A 101 -4.53 -2.39 6.41
CA ILE A 101 -3.49 -3.40 6.25
C ILE A 101 -2.45 -3.25 7.34
N HIS A 102 -2.08 -4.39 7.92
CA HIS A 102 -0.89 -4.58 8.75
C HIS A 102 0.10 -5.43 7.96
N ALA A 103 1.24 -4.84 7.62
CA ALA A 103 2.25 -5.42 6.75
C ALA A 103 3.56 -4.65 6.86
N ASP A 104 4.61 -5.18 6.24
CA ASP A 104 5.87 -4.46 6.04
C ASP A 104 5.86 -3.68 4.73
N VAL A 105 6.59 -2.57 4.70
CA VAL A 105 6.81 -1.76 3.49
C VAL A 105 8.31 -1.67 3.22
N ILE A 106 8.70 -2.04 2.00
CA ILE A 106 10.09 -1.95 1.54
C ILE A 106 10.17 -1.11 0.27
N ALA A 107 11.31 -0.47 0.02
CA ALA A 107 11.56 0.15 -1.28
C ALA A 107 11.72 -0.95 -2.34
N ALA A 108 11.09 -0.78 -3.50
CA ALA A 108 11.12 -1.77 -4.57
C ALA A 108 12.53 -2.02 -5.14
N ASN A 109 13.44 -1.04 -4.94
CA ASN A 109 14.82 -1.04 -5.43
C ASN A 109 15.88 -1.12 -4.30
N ALA A 110 15.49 -1.40 -3.06
CA ALA A 110 16.46 -1.68 -2.00
C ALA A 110 17.03 -3.09 -2.20
N GLU A 111 18.20 -3.13 -2.85
CA GLU A 111 18.99 -4.27 -3.32
C GLU A 111 18.61 -4.86 -4.69
N GLY A 112 19.43 -4.54 -5.70
CA GLY A 112 19.74 -5.48 -6.79
C GLY A 112 19.27 -5.13 -8.20
N ASP A 113 19.58 -3.94 -8.74
CA ASP A 113 19.71 -3.79 -10.19
C ASP A 113 20.82 -2.77 -10.51
N LYS A 114 22.07 -3.24 -10.40
CA LYS A 114 23.13 -2.76 -11.27
C LYS A 114 22.88 -3.41 -12.64
N LYS A 115 22.39 -2.64 -13.59
CA LYS A 115 22.59 -2.92 -15.02
C LYS A 115 23.42 -1.80 -15.61
#